data_AF-A0A2N1Y124-F1
#
_entry.id   AF-A0A2N1Y124-F1
#
_cell.length_a   1.000
_cell.length_b   1.000
_cell.length_c   1.000
_cell.angle_alpha   90.00
_cell.angle_beta   90.00
_cell.angle_gamma   90.00
#
_symmetry.space_group_name_H-M   'P 1'
#
loop_
_entity.id
_entity.type
_entity.pdbx_description
1 polymer ?
#
loop_
_entity_poly.entity_id
_entity_poly.type
_entity_poly.pdbx_seq_one_letter_code
_entity_poly.pdbx_strand_id
1 'polypeptide(L)' 'MTTQKPTPPVEPLPGDCCGEGCPRCILDIYEDALARYEVERAAWEAEHHKAS' A
#
# COMPACT_ATOMS: atom_id res chain seq x y z
N MET A 1 12.27 5.52 -18.71
CA MET A 1 11.17 4.83 -18.03
C MET A 1 10.81 5.72 -16.86
N THR A 2 9.67 6.41 -16.93
CA THR A 2 9.27 7.35 -15.88
C THR A 2 8.72 6.52 -14.72
N THR A 3 9.51 6.31 -13.68
CA THR A 3 9.07 5.64 -12.46
C THR A 3 7.96 6.51 -11.85
N GLN A 4 6.70 6.10 -12.00
CA GLN A 4 5.57 6.85 -11.45
C GLN A 4 5.58 6.70 -9.93
N LYS A 5 5.22 7.78 -9.24
CA LYS A 5 5.09 7.76 -7.78
C LYS A 5 4.01 6.74 -7.42
N PRO A 6 4.31 5.74 -6.56
CA PRO A 6 3.29 4.81 -6.12
C PRO A 6 2.20 5.58 -5.34
N THR A 7 0.97 5.12 -5.45
CA THR A 7 -0.19 5.71 -4.77
C THR A 7 -0.52 4.86 -3.54
N PRO A 8 -0.74 5.48 -2.37
CA PRO A 8 -1.07 4.72 -1.16
C PRO A 8 -2.39 3.95 -1.34
N PRO A 9 -2.51 2.75 -0.74
CA PRO A 9 -3.77 2.03 -0.73
C PRO A 9 -4.83 2.80 0.07
N VAL A 10 -6.10 2.64 -0.33
CA VAL A 10 -7.23 3.24 0.38
C VAL A 10 -7.46 2.47 1.68
N GLU A 11 -7.54 3.20 2.79
CA GLU A 11 -7.84 2.60 4.10
C GLU A 11 -9.27 2.05 4.10
N PRO A 12 -9.46 0.76 4.45
CA PRO A 12 -10.78 0.15 4.46
C PRO A 12 -11.63 0.69 5.61
N LEU A 13 -12.94 0.78 5.40
CA LEU A 13 -13.84 1.24 6.44
C LEU A 13 -14.12 0.11 7.45
N PRO A 14 -14.50 0.45 8.70
CA PRO A 14 -14.90 -0.56 9.68
C PRO A 14 -16.05 -1.47 9.21
N GLY A 15 -16.91 -0.99 8.30
CA GLY A 15 -18.00 -1.77 7.70
C GLY A 15 -17.59 -2.69 6.54
N ASP A 16 -16.38 -2.54 5.99
CA ASP A 16 -15.84 -3.45 4.97
C ASP A 16 -15.30 -4.73 5.60
N CYS A 17 -14.93 -4.68 6.89
CA CYS A 17 -14.54 -5.86 7.64
C CYS A 17 -15.80 -6.57 8.14
N CYS A 18 -16.02 -7.81 7.68
CA CYS A 18 -17.12 -8.64 8.18
C CYS A 18 -17.03 -8.93 9.69
N GLY A 19 -15.87 -8.76 10.34
CA GLY A 19 -15.72 -8.91 11.80
C GLY A 19 -15.91 -10.34 12.34
N GLU A 20 -16.38 -11.28 11.53
CA GLU A 20 -16.75 -12.65 11.94
C GLU A 20 -15.65 -13.69 11.67
N GLY A 21 -14.40 -13.26 11.47
CA GLY A 21 -13.28 -14.18 11.17
C GLY A 21 -13.28 -14.70 9.72
N CYS A 22 -13.72 -13.87 8.78
CA CYS A 22 -13.74 -14.20 7.36
C CYS A 22 -12.32 -14.56 6.87
N PRO A 23 -12.14 -15.61 6.02
CA PRO A 23 -10.83 -16.08 5.58
C PRO A 23 -10.09 -15.09 4.65
N ARG A 24 -10.75 -14.01 4.24
CA ARG A 24 -10.15 -12.92 3.49
C ARG A 24 -10.51 -11.59 4.15
N CYS A 25 -9.77 -11.21 5.18
CA CYS A 25 -9.98 -9.94 5.87
C CYS A 25 -9.52 -8.78 4.97
N ILE A 26 -10.33 -7.72 4.88
CA ILE A 26 -9.95 -6.53 4.12
C ILE A 26 -8.73 -5.83 4.74
N LEU A 27 -8.57 -5.95 6.07
CA LEU A 27 -7.42 -5.42 6.79
C LEU A 27 -6.14 -6.14 6.36
N ASP A 28 -6.14 -7.48 6.30
CA ASP A 28 -4.98 -8.25 5.84
C ASP A 28 -4.58 -7.87 4.40
N ILE A 29 -5.56 -7.71 3.50
CA ILE A 29 -5.30 -7.26 2.12
C ILE A 29 -4.71 -5.86 2.10
N TYR A 30 -5.24 -4.97 2.94
CA TYR A 30 -4.76 -3.59 3.05
C TYR A 30 -3.33 -3.54 3.60
N GLU A 31 -3.01 -4.32 4.63
CA GLU A 31 -1.66 -4.41 5.20
C GLU A 31 -0.66 -4.93 4.18
N ASP A 32 -1.00 -5.99 3.43
CA ASP A 32 -0.17 -6.51 2.34
C ASP A 32 0.04 -5.47 1.22
N ALA A 33 -1.01 -4.73 0.85
CA ALA A 33 -0.93 -3.66 -0.13
C ALA A 33 -0.08 -2.49 0.37
N LEU A 34 -0.18 -2.15 1.67
CA LEU A 34 0.58 -1.08 2.31
C LEU A 34 2.07 -1.43 2.35
N ALA A 35 2.41 -2.66 2.73
CA ALA A 35 3.79 -3.14 2.72
C ALA A 35 4.43 -3.03 1.31
N ARG A 36 3.68 -3.41 0.27
CA ARG A 36 4.14 -3.26 -1.13
C ARG A 36 4.32 -1.79 -1.51
N TYR A 37 3.35 -0.96 -1.16
CA TYR A 37 3.41 0.48 -1.40
C TYR A 37 4.64 1.12 -0.75
N GLU A 38 4.97 0.76 0.49
CA GLU A 38 6.13 1.31 1.20
C GLU A 38 7.44 0.95 0.51
N VAL A 39 7.59 -0.29 0.04
CA VAL A 39 8.77 -0.74 -0.72
C VAL A 39 8.89 0.02 -2.03
N GLU A 40 7.81 0.11 -2.79
CA GLU A 40 7.79 0.87 -4.05
C GLU A 40 8.07 2.36 -3.81
N ARG A 41 7.53 2.93 -2.73
CA ARG A 41 7.73 4.35 -2.37
C ARG A 41 9.18 4.61 -2.01
N ALA A 42 9.80 3.75 -1.22
CA ALA A 42 11.20 3.87 -0.85
C ALA A 42 12.13 3.78 -2.08
N ALA A 43 11.85 2.86 -3.01
CA ALA A 43 12.60 2.74 -4.26
C ALA A 43 12.45 4.01 -5.12
N TRP A 44 11.21 4.50 -5.26
CA TRP A 44 10.92 5.74 -5.96
C TRP A 44 11.62 6.95 -5.30
N GLU A 45 11.54 7.09 -3.98
CA GLU A 45 12.21 8.16 -3.23
C GLU A 45 13.73 8.10 -3.39
N ALA A 46 14.35 6.91 -3.41
CA ALA A 46 15.79 6.76 -3.61
C ALA A 46 16.24 7.16 -5.03
N GLU A 47 15.45 6.83 -6.06
CA GLU A 47 15.68 7.27 -7.44
C GLU A 47 15.53 8.79 -7.58
N HIS A 48 14.48 9.36 -6.98
CA HIS A 48 14.19 10.79 -7.08
C HIS A 48 15.09 11.66 -6.19
N HIS A 49 15.54 11.16 -5.04
CA HIS A 49 16.48 11.85 -4.16
C HIS A 49 17.85 12.04 -4.82
N LYS A 50 18.29 11.12 -5.68
CA LYS A 50 19.52 11.27 -6.50
C LYS A 50 19.40 12.31 -7.62
N ALA A 51 18.18 12.80 -7.89
CA ALA A 51 17.95 13.86 -8.88
C ALA A 51 17.87 15.27 -8.25
N SER A 52 18.22 15.44 -6.96
CA SER A 52 18.42 16.75 -6.31
C SER A 52 19.88 17.17 -6.29
#